data_AF-A0A356GCP7-F1
#
_entry.id   AF-A0A356GCP7-F1
#
_cell.length_a   1.000
_cell.length_b   1.000
_cell.length_c   1.000
_cell.angle_alpha   90.00
_cell.angle_beta   90.00
_cell.angle_gamma   90.00
#
_symmetry.space_group_name_H-M   'P 1'
#
loop_
_entity.id
_entity.type
_entity.pdbx_description
1 polymer ?
#
loop_
_entity_poly.entity_id
_entity_poly.type
_entity_poly.pdbx_seq_one_letter_code
_entity_poly.pdbx_strand_id
1 'polypeptide(L)'
;MRNTNTKGKTMTRALAKCNKRFIAYNEVQWAYAEVLEKDDEIAEIKCNVKLLGFELGDNYSTDFVCSKKNGELLIVETVLKKHLLKPMNCRLLDGSRRYWMGRGATDFRLVVGDKNDEK
;
A
#
# COMPACT_ATOMS: atom_id res chain seq x y z
N MET A 1 0.93 4.69 -2.12
CA MET A 1 -0.08 5.77 -2.01
C MET A 1 -0.60 6.26 -3.34
N ARG A 2 -1.92 6.23 -3.51
CA ARG A 2 -2.60 6.59 -4.76
C ARG A 2 -3.73 7.57 -4.50
N ASN A 3 -3.90 8.56 -5.40
CA ASN A 3 -5.11 9.36 -5.45
C ASN A 3 -6.23 8.52 -6.13
N THR A 4 -7.35 8.34 -5.44
CA THR A 4 -8.47 7.49 -5.87
C THR A 4 -9.20 8.01 -7.10
N ASN A 5 -9.03 9.29 -7.46
CA ASN A 5 -9.69 9.91 -8.61
C ASN A 5 -8.89 9.73 -9.91
N THR A 6 -7.62 9.31 -9.82
CA THR A 6 -6.77 9.18 -11.01
C THR A 6 -7.00 7.82 -11.69
N LYS A 7 -7.57 7.85 -12.89
CA LYS A 7 -7.77 6.67 -13.75
C LYS A 7 -6.43 6.21 -14.35
N GLY A 8 -6.29 4.91 -14.57
CA GLY A 8 -5.10 4.30 -15.17
C GLY A 8 -5.30 2.80 -15.39
N LYS A 9 -4.34 2.15 -16.05
CA LYS A 9 -4.34 0.68 -16.18
C LYS A 9 -4.21 0.04 -14.80
N THR A 10 -4.96 -1.02 -14.57
CA THR A 10 -4.97 -1.79 -13.33
C THR A 10 -4.86 -3.27 -13.62
N MET A 11 -4.19 -4.01 -12.74
CA MET A 11 -4.15 -5.46 -12.73
C MET A 11 -4.95 -5.97 -11.52
N THR A 12 -5.65 -7.09 -11.64
CA THR A 12 -6.46 -7.61 -10.53
C THR A 12 -6.26 -9.09 -10.32
N ARG A 13 -6.26 -9.53 -9.05
CA ARG A 13 -6.30 -10.95 -8.69
C ARG A 13 -7.01 -11.16 -7.35
N ALA A 14 -7.38 -12.41 -7.07
CA ALA A 14 -7.75 -12.82 -5.73
C ALA A 14 -6.48 -13.05 -4.89
N LEU A 15 -6.57 -12.76 -3.60
CA LEU A 15 -5.59 -13.12 -2.57
C LEU A 15 -6.36 -13.89 -1.50
N ALA A 16 -5.87 -15.03 -1.03
CA ALA A 16 -6.56 -15.84 -0.04
C ALA A 16 -6.68 -15.11 1.31
N LYS A 17 -5.71 -14.24 1.63
CA LYS A 17 -5.73 -13.41 2.85
C LYS A 17 -6.52 -12.10 2.68
N CYS A 18 -7.13 -11.83 1.52
CA CYS A 18 -7.89 -10.60 1.27
C CYS A 18 -9.35 -10.88 0.95
N ASN A 19 -10.25 -10.29 1.74
CA ASN A 19 -11.71 -10.44 1.56
C ASN A 19 -12.26 -9.77 0.29
N LYS A 20 -11.47 -8.94 -0.40
CA LYS A 20 -11.86 -8.24 -1.62
C LYS A 20 -10.89 -8.58 -2.75
N ARG A 21 -11.35 -8.41 -3.99
CA ARG A 21 -10.45 -8.48 -5.14
C ARG A 21 -9.38 -7.40 -5.03
N PHE A 22 -8.11 -7.83 -5.05
CA PHE A 22 -6.98 -6.92 -5.02
C PHE A 22 -6.83 -6.23 -6.38
N ILE A 23 -6.59 -4.90 -6.34
CA ILE A 23 -6.32 -4.07 -7.51
C ILE A 23 -4.92 -3.47 -7.36
N ALA A 24 -4.02 -3.85 -8.25
CA ALA A 24 -2.69 -3.28 -8.37
C ALA A 24 -2.67 -2.16 -9.41
N TYR A 25 -2.03 -1.04 -9.08
CA TYR A 25 -1.83 0.09 -9.99
C TYR A 25 -0.47 0.09 -10.68
N ASN A 26 0.45 -0.75 -10.22
CA ASN A 26 1.77 -0.93 -10.80
C ASN A 26 2.31 -2.33 -10.44
N GLU A 27 3.41 -2.72 -11.07
CA GLU A 27 4.03 -4.04 -10.90
C GLU A 27 4.68 -4.23 -9.53
N VAL A 28 5.17 -3.16 -8.88
CA VAL A 28 5.73 -3.24 -7.53
C VAL A 28 4.65 -3.65 -6.53
N GLN A 29 3.47 -3.03 -6.62
CA GLN A 29 2.31 -3.38 -5.82
C GLN A 29 1.86 -4.82 -6.09
N TRP A 30 1.85 -5.23 -7.36
CA TRP A 30 1.52 -6.59 -7.75
C TRP A 30 2.48 -7.62 -7.14
N ALA A 31 3.79 -7.43 -7.32
CA ALA A 31 4.81 -8.34 -6.82
C ALA A 31 4.79 -8.40 -5.28
N TYR A 32 4.67 -7.25 -4.60
CA TYR A 32 4.71 -7.23 -3.15
C TYR A 32 3.47 -7.85 -2.51
N ALA A 33 2.31 -7.79 -3.17
CA ALA A 33 1.14 -8.54 -2.72
C ALA A 33 1.40 -10.06 -2.66
N GLU A 34 2.30 -10.63 -3.49
CA GLU A 34 2.64 -12.06 -3.39
C GLU A 34 3.51 -12.35 -2.17
N VAL A 35 4.40 -11.41 -1.83
CA VAL A 35 5.24 -11.50 -0.64
C VAL A 35 4.36 -11.52 0.61
N LEU A 36 3.41 -10.59 0.70
CA LEU A 36 2.46 -10.52 1.82
C LEU A 36 1.55 -11.77 1.87
N GLU A 37 1.12 -12.28 0.72
CA GLU A 37 0.29 -13.48 0.65
C GLU A 37 1.02 -14.73 1.16
N LYS A 38 2.33 -14.84 0.91
CA LYS A 38 3.17 -15.96 1.37
C LYS A 38 3.66 -15.83 2.81
N ASP A 39 3.53 -14.65 3.43
CA ASP A 39 3.99 -14.41 4.78
C ASP A 39 3.03 -15.02 5.82
N ASP A 40 3.47 -16.09 6.48
CA ASP A 40 2.67 -16.81 7.47
C ASP A 40 2.37 -16.01 8.73
N GLU A 41 3.05 -14.89 9.00
CA GLU A 41 2.72 -14.02 10.13
C GLU A 41 1.47 -13.16 9.85
N ILE A 42 1.11 -12.99 8.58
CA ILE A 42 -0.04 -12.19 8.15
C ILE A 42 -1.32 -13.02 8.19
N ALA A 43 -2.31 -12.53 8.93
CA ALA A 43 -3.64 -13.13 9.04
C ALA A 43 -4.64 -12.55 8.02
N GLU A 44 -4.63 -11.23 7.83
CA GLU A 44 -5.54 -10.54 6.89
C GLU A 44 -4.79 -9.44 6.14
N ILE A 45 -5.12 -9.27 4.86
CA ILE A 45 -4.66 -8.19 3.99
C ILE A 45 -5.87 -7.35 3.57
N LYS A 46 -5.81 -6.04 3.79
CA LYS A 46 -6.74 -5.05 3.22
C LYS A 46 -6.00 -4.18 2.22
N CYS A 47 -6.43 -4.24 0.96
CA CYS A 47 -5.81 -3.46 -0.12
C CYS A 47 -6.53 -2.14 -0.35
N ASN A 48 -5.79 -1.13 -0.82
CA ASN A 48 -6.32 0.16 -1.29
C ASN A 48 -7.22 0.86 -0.24
N VAL A 49 -6.82 0.84 1.03
CA VAL A 49 -7.60 1.36 2.16
C VAL A 49 -7.63 2.88 2.13
N LYS A 50 -8.83 3.47 2.04
CA LYS A 50 -9.01 4.94 2.05
C LYS A 50 -8.56 5.55 3.37
N LEU A 51 -7.86 6.68 3.28
CA LEU A 51 -7.42 7.47 4.42
C LEU A 51 -8.48 8.55 4.71
N LEU A 52 -9.34 8.30 5.68
CA LEU A 52 -10.44 9.22 6.06
C LEU A 52 -9.94 10.24 7.08
N GLY A 53 -10.15 11.53 6.81
CA GLY A 53 -9.59 12.62 7.61
C GLY A 53 -8.09 12.76 7.40
N PHE A 54 -7.60 12.43 6.20
CA PHE A 54 -6.18 12.54 5.89
C PHE A 54 -5.80 14.00 5.62
N GLU A 55 -4.70 14.46 6.20
CA GLU A 55 -4.32 15.89 6.17
C GLU A 55 -4.07 16.44 4.75
N LEU A 56 -3.70 15.57 3.81
CA LEU A 56 -3.48 15.94 2.40
C LEU A 56 -4.73 15.70 1.53
N GLY A 57 -5.84 15.28 2.13
CA GLY A 57 -7.16 15.09 1.53
C GLY A 57 -7.70 13.66 1.56
N ASP A 58 -9.02 13.49 1.52
CA ASP A 58 -9.68 12.19 1.66
C ASP A 58 -9.65 11.30 0.40
N ASN A 59 -9.02 11.79 -0.66
CA ASN A 59 -8.91 11.09 -1.94
C ASN A 59 -7.66 10.20 -2.01
N TYR A 60 -7.03 9.86 -0.89
CA TYR A 60 -5.84 9.02 -0.84
C TYR A 60 -6.12 7.67 -0.20
N SER A 61 -5.38 6.66 -0.65
CA SER A 61 -5.39 5.34 -0.06
C SER A 61 -3.99 4.81 0.20
N THR A 62 -3.90 3.97 1.23
CA THR A 62 -2.74 3.13 1.52
C THR A 62 -2.81 1.85 0.72
N ASP A 63 -1.66 1.39 0.23
CA ASP A 63 -1.60 0.24 -0.67
C ASP A 63 -1.98 -1.07 0.06
N PHE A 64 -1.41 -1.33 1.24
CA PHE A 64 -1.78 -2.47 2.09
C PHE A 64 -1.84 -2.13 3.57
N VAL A 65 -2.89 -2.63 4.22
CA VAL A 65 -3.03 -2.67 5.68
C VAL A 65 -3.19 -4.14 6.06
N CYS A 66 -2.19 -4.68 6.74
CA CYS A 66 -2.11 -6.09 7.10
C CYS A 66 -2.30 -6.24 8.61
N SER A 67 -3.16 -7.16 9.01
CA SER A 67 -3.27 -7.60 10.40
C SER A 67 -2.38 -8.82 10.58
N LYS A 68 -1.40 -8.75 11.47
CA LYS A 68 -0.56 -9.89 11.85
C LYS A 68 -1.31 -10.81 12.81
N LYS A 69 -0.88 -12.07 12.91
CA LYS A 69 -1.42 -13.07 13.85
C LYS A 69 -1.26 -12.64 15.32
N ASN A 70 -0.27 -11.82 15.63
CA ASN A 70 -0.04 -11.26 16.97
C ASN A 70 -0.91 -10.02 17.29
N GLY A 71 -1.77 -9.58 16.36
CA GLY A 71 -2.65 -8.43 16.53
C GLY A 71 -2.05 -7.08 16.09
N GLU A 72 -0.77 -7.03 15.70
CA GLU A 72 -0.15 -5.81 15.20
C GLU A 72 -0.59 -5.47 13.77
N LEU A 73 -0.55 -4.17 13.45
CA LEU A 73 -0.75 -3.69 12.09
C LEU A 73 0.59 -3.52 11.37
N LEU A 74 0.71 -4.13 10.19
CA LEU A 74 1.72 -3.83 9.20
C LEU A 74 1.13 -2.95 8.10
N ILE A 75 1.71 -1.78 7.92
CA ILE A 75 1.32 -0.83 6.88
C ILE A 75 2.37 -0.85 5.79
N VAL A 76 1.94 -0.99 4.54
CA VAL A 76 2.84 -1.01 3.40
C VAL A 76 2.42 0.03 2.37
N GLU A 77 3.37 0.88 2.00
CA GLU A 77 3.28 1.78 0.87
C GLU A 77 4.26 1.36 -0.22
N THR A 78 3.77 1.28 -1.45
CA THR A 78 4.58 0.90 -2.62
C THR A 78 4.84 2.13 -3.49
N VAL A 79 6.08 2.28 -3.95
CA VAL A 79 6.51 3.44 -4.74
C VAL A 79 7.46 3.00 -5.84
N LEU A 80 7.22 3.50 -7.06
CA LEU A 80 8.19 3.38 -8.14
C LEU A 80 9.42 4.24 -7.82
N LYS A 81 10.63 3.72 -8.00
CA LYS A 81 11.89 4.43 -7.69
C LYS A 81 11.96 5.82 -8.31
N LYS A 82 11.57 5.96 -9.58
CA LYS A 82 11.47 7.25 -10.30
C LYS A 82 10.52 8.28 -9.67
N HIS A 83 9.66 7.84 -8.76
CA HIS A 83 8.66 8.64 -8.06
C HIS A 83 9.05 8.92 -6.61
N LEU A 84 10.04 8.23 -6.06
CA LEU A 84 10.39 8.30 -4.64
C LEU A 84 10.79 9.71 -4.20
N LEU A 85 11.61 10.40 -4.99
CA LEU A 85 12.14 11.72 -4.66
C LEU A 85 11.25 12.88 -5.13
N LYS A 86 10.06 12.60 -5.68
CA LYS A 86 9.12 13.67 -6.05
C LYS A 86 8.60 14.32 -4.76
N PRO A 87 8.68 15.66 -4.57
CA PRO A 87 8.32 16.31 -3.31
C PRO A 87 6.93 15.95 -2.78
N MET A 88 5.94 15.85 -3.68
CA MET A 88 4.58 15.46 -3.31
C MET A 88 4.50 14.02 -2.80
N ASN A 89 5.28 13.10 -3.35
CA ASN A 89 5.30 11.72 -2.87
C ASN A 89 5.97 11.61 -1.51
N CYS A 90 7.07 12.35 -1.28
CA CYS A 90 7.69 12.41 0.04
C CYS A 90 6.69 12.90 1.10
N ARG A 91 5.95 13.97 0.81
CA ARG A 91 4.90 14.51 1.70
C ARG A 91 3.79 13.50 1.96
N LEU A 92 3.31 12.83 0.91
CA LEU A 92 2.28 11.80 1.03
C LEU A 92 2.75 10.65 1.92
N LEU A 93 3.93 10.10 1.67
CA LEU A 93 4.48 8.98 2.43
C LEU A 93 4.66 9.33 3.92
N ASP A 94 5.20 10.51 4.22
CA ASP A 94 5.32 10.98 5.60
C ASP A 94 3.95 11.15 6.27
N GLY A 95 2.99 11.74 5.55
CA GLY A 95 1.61 11.86 6.02
C GLY A 95 0.98 10.50 6.31
N SER A 96 1.10 9.51 5.40
CA SER A 96 0.54 8.16 5.60
C SER A 96 1.16 7.50 6.83
N ARG A 97 2.49 7.60 6.99
CA ARG A 97 3.16 7.10 8.19
C ARG A 97 2.57 7.70 9.47
N ARG A 98 2.43 9.02 9.54
CA ARG A 98 1.83 9.71 10.70
C ARG A 98 0.37 9.33 10.92
N TYR A 99 -0.42 9.21 9.85
CA TYR A 99 -1.83 8.81 9.91
C TYR A 99 -2.01 7.45 10.58
N TRP A 100 -1.18 6.46 10.22
CA TRP A 100 -1.27 5.11 10.77
C TRP A 100 -0.62 4.98 12.15
N MET A 101 0.48 5.70 12.41
CA MET A 101 1.06 5.76 13.75
C MET A 101 0.06 6.30 14.77
N GLY A 102 -0.71 7.34 14.42
CA GLY A 102 -1.79 7.87 15.26
C GLY A 102 -2.95 6.88 15.51
N ARG A 103 -2.95 5.73 14.82
CA ARG A 103 -3.94 4.64 14.94
C ARG A 103 -3.33 3.36 15.50
N GLY A 104 -2.11 3.43 16.07
CA GLY A 104 -1.46 2.31 16.75
C GLY A 104 -0.64 1.39 15.85
N ALA A 105 -0.42 1.74 14.57
CA ALA A 105 0.50 0.98 13.74
C ALA A 105 1.96 1.24 14.13
N THR A 106 2.70 0.17 14.39
CA THR A 106 4.12 0.21 14.80
C THR A 106 5.07 -0.29 13.70
N ASP A 107 4.57 -1.08 12.74
CA ASP A 107 5.33 -1.59 11.59
C ASP A 107 4.87 -0.88 10.31
N PHE A 108 5.72 -0.01 9.77
CA PHE A 108 5.47 0.72 8.53
C PHE A 108 6.60 0.45 7.54
N ARG A 109 6.27 -0.07 6.36
CA ARG A 109 7.23 -0.45 5.32
C ARG A 109 7.00 0.37 4.05
N LEU A 110 8.08 0.98 3.58
CA LEU A 110 8.13 1.59 2.25
C LEU A 110 8.80 0.61 1.29
N VAL A 111 8.06 0.12 0.32
CA VAL A 111 8.56 -0.79 -0.71
C VAL A 111 8.83 0.01 -1.96
N VAL A 112 10.10 0.06 -2.34
CA VAL A 112 10.56 0.75 -3.55
C VAL A 112 10.95 -0.29 -4.57
N GLY A 113 10.42 -0.14 -5.78
CA GLY A 113 10.82 -0.99 -6.90
C GLY A 113 10.89 -0.18 -8.19
N ASP A 114 11.55 -0.74 -9.18
CA ASP A 114 11.48 -0.24 -10.54
C ASP A 114 10.26 -0.83 -11.24
N LYS A 115 9.82 -0.19 -12.32
CA LYS A 115 8.90 -0.85 -13.23
C LYS A 115 9.71 -1.95 -13.92
N ASN A 116 9.20 -3.17 -14.02
CA ASN A 116 9.72 -4.11 -14.99
C ASN A 116 9.44 -3.49 -16.36
N ASP A 117 10.46 -2.87 -16.94
CA ASP A 117 10.50 -2.72 -18.38
C ASP A 117 10.65 -4.14 -18.92
N GLU A 118 9.54 -4.85 -19.09
CA GLU A 118 9.51 -6.10 -19.85
C GLU A 118 10.18 -5.82 -21.19
N LYS A 119 11.36 -6.40 -21.38
CA LYS A 119 12.08 -6.47 -22.66
C LYS A 119 11.42 -7.50 -23.55
#